data_AF-A0A536I3M8-F1
#
_entry.id   AF-A0A536I3M8-F1
#
_cell.length_a   1.000
_cell.length_b   1.000
_cell.length_c   1.000
_cell.angle_alpha   90.00
_cell.angle_beta   90.00
_cell.angle_gamma   90.00
#
_symmetry.space_group_name_H-M   'P 1'
#
loop_
_entity.id
_entity.type
_entity.pdbx_description
1 polymer ?
#
loop_
_entity_poly.entity_id
_entity_poly.type
_entity_poly.pdbx_seq_one_letter_code
_entity_poly.pdbx_strand_id
1 'polypeptide(L)' 'KAGVGASRSTGARVVADSVETPEQEAALHGLGVEIVQGYLYGPEVAPGELRTLLLRQKDA' A
#
# COMPACT_ATOMS: atom_id res chain seq x y z
N LYS A 1 -2.11 7.67 -13.07
CA LYS A 1 -3.22 8.67 -13.10
C LYS A 1 -4.54 8.10 -13.64
N ALA A 2 -4.57 7.32 -14.74
CA ALA A 2 -5.81 6.78 -15.31
C ALA A 2 -6.65 5.92 -14.32
N GLY A 3 -6.01 5.00 -13.57
CA GLY A 3 -6.69 4.17 -12.58
C GLY A 3 -7.40 4.96 -11.47
N VAL A 4 -6.73 5.97 -10.91
CA VAL A 4 -7.31 6.88 -9.89
C VAL A 4 -8.46 7.72 -10.47
N GLY A 5 -8.37 8.12 -11.74
CA GLY A 5 -9.48 8.81 -12.41
C GLY A 5 -10.72 7.92 -12.53
N ALA A 6 -10.53 6.67 -12.94
CA ALA A 6 -11.61 5.71 -13.12
C ALA A 6 -12.24 5.23 -11.79
N SER A 7 -11.47 5.20 -10.70
CA SER A 7 -12.00 4.79 -9.40
C SER A 7 -13.07 5.76 -8.85
N ARG A 8 -12.97 7.05 -9.20
CA ARG A 8 -13.91 8.08 -8.76
C ARG A 8 -15.32 7.89 -9.30
N SER A 9 -15.45 7.48 -10.56
CA SER A 9 -16.78 7.24 -11.17
C SER A 9 -17.44 5.95 -10.68
N THR A 10 -16.65 5.02 -10.13
CA THR A 10 -17.11 3.71 -9.66
C THR A 10 -17.25 3.64 -8.14
N GLY A 11 -16.72 4.62 -7.41
CA GLY A 11 -16.62 4.57 -5.94
C GLY A 11 -15.61 3.53 -5.44
N ALA A 12 -14.72 3.04 -6.32
CA ALA A 12 -13.74 2.03 -5.96
C ALA A 12 -12.60 2.61 -5.12
N ARG A 13 -12.08 1.79 -4.19
CA ARG A 13 -10.81 2.07 -3.52
C ARG A 13 -9.65 1.71 -4.45
N VAL A 14 -8.56 2.47 -4.34
CA VAL A 14 -7.34 2.22 -5.10
C VAL A 14 -6.27 1.68 -4.15
N VAL A 15 -5.65 0.57 -4.54
CA VAL A 15 -4.42 0.05 -3.93
C VAL A 15 -3.32 0.20 -4.96
N ALA A 16 -2.21 0.83 -4.59
CA ALA A 16 -1.00 0.83 -5.41
C ALA A 16 -0.04 -0.25 -4.91
N ASP A 17 0.34 -1.17 -5.80
CA ASP A 17 1.28 -2.25 -5.52
C ASP A 17 2.70 -1.89 -6.03
N SER A 18 3.70 -2.65 -5.57
CA SER A 18 5.12 -2.47 -5.91
C SER A 18 5.70 -1.11 -5.51
N VAL A 19 5.27 -0.57 -4.36
CA VAL A 19 5.86 0.65 -3.77
C VAL A 19 7.13 0.27 -2.98
N GLU A 20 8.25 0.86 -3.37
CA GLU A 20 9.59 0.54 -2.87
C GLU A 20 10.25 1.71 -2.13
N THR A 21 9.83 2.96 -2.38
CA THR A 21 10.46 4.15 -1.78
C THR A 21 9.47 5.14 -1.16
N PRO A 22 9.87 5.90 -0.13
CA PRO A 22 9.03 6.95 0.46
C PRO A 22 8.60 8.02 -0.55
N GLU A 23 9.43 8.32 -1.56
CA GLU A 23 9.10 9.30 -2.59
C GLU A 23 7.96 8.81 -3.49
N GLN A 24 7.91 7.50 -3.77
CA GLN A 24 6.82 6.88 -4.51
C GLN A 24 5.52 6.92 -3.69
N GLU A 25 5.57 6.58 -2.39
CA GLU A 25 4.44 6.72 -1.47
C GLU A 25 3.93 8.17 -1.45
N ALA A 26 4.81 9.14 -1.25
CA ALA A 26 4.44 10.56 -1.21
C ALA A 26 3.77 11.03 -2.51
N ALA A 27 4.27 10.59 -3.66
CA ALA A 27 3.66 10.88 -4.95
C ALA A 27 2.27 10.25 -5.11
N LEU A 28 2.08 9.01 -4.63
CA LEU A 28 0.79 8.30 -4.65
C LEU A 28 -0.22 8.93 -3.69
N HIS A 29 0.22 9.32 -2.49
CA HIS A 29 -0.58 10.07 -1.53
C HIS A 29 -1.04 11.41 -2.12
N GLY A 30 -0.15 12.13 -2.83
CA GLY A 30 -0.52 13.35 -3.56
C GLY A 30 -1.56 13.16 -4.67
N LEU A 31 -1.80 11.91 -5.12
CA LEU A 31 -2.87 11.57 -6.07
C LEU A 31 -4.16 11.12 -5.37
N GLY A 32 -4.17 10.98 -4.04
CA GLY A 32 -5.29 10.47 -3.24
C GLY A 32 -5.33 8.94 -3.15
N VAL A 33 -4.20 8.26 -3.32
CA VAL A 33 -4.09 6.81 -3.07
C VAL A 33 -3.65 6.61 -1.62
N GLU A 34 -4.53 6.02 -0.81
CA GLU A 34 -4.33 5.85 0.64
C GLU A 34 -3.82 4.45 1.02
N ILE A 35 -3.96 3.47 0.12
CA ILE A 35 -3.55 2.09 0.37
C ILE A 35 -2.40 1.77 -0.57
N VAL A 36 -1.27 1.39 0.01
CA VAL A 36 -0.05 1.03 -0.71
C VAL A 36 0.48 -0.32 -0.22
N GLN A 37 1.06 -1.09 -1.14
CA GLN A 37 1.74 -2.34 -0.89
C GLN A 37 3.07 -2.34 -1.66
N GLY A 38 4.10 -2.94 -1.06
CA GLY A 38 5.37 -3.18 -1.73
C GLY A 38 6.52 -3.28 -0.73
N TYR A 39 7.73 -3.45 -1.27
CA TYR A 39 8.94 -3.69 -0.49
C TYR A 39 9.30 -2.55 0.46
N LEU A 40 8.72 -1.35 0.29
CA LEU A 40 8.80 -0.27 1.28
C LEU A 40 8.32 -0.72 2.67
N TYR A 41 7.29 -1.58 2.74
CA TYR A 41 6.72 -2.09 4.00
C TYR A 41 7.15 -3.51 4.31
N GLY A 42 7.57 -4.27 3.30
CA GLY A 42 8.12 -5.61 3.45
C GLY A 42 7.78 -6.50 2.25
N PRO A 43 8.54 -7.59 2.06
CA PRO A 43 8.21 -8.58 1.04
C PRO A 43 6.97 -9.39 1.43
N GLU A 44 6.50 -10.20 0.49
CA GLU A 44 5.56 -11.28 0.79
C GLU A 44 6.15 -12.22 1.85
N VAL A 45 5.29 -12.75 2.70
CA VAL A 45 5.71 -13.66 3.77
C VAL A 45 4.93 -14.96 3.75
N ALA A 46 5.53 -16.02 4.29
CA ALA A 46 4.84 -17.29 4.45
C ALA A 46 3.71 -17.16 5.50
N PRO A 47 2.67 -18.01 5.45
CA PRO A 47 1.56 -17.95 6.41
C PRO A 47 2.00 -18.02 7.88
N GLY A 48 3.06 -18.79 8.18
CA GLY A 48 3.60 -18.91 9.53
C GLY A 48 4.28 -17.63 10.06
N GLU A 49 4.67 -16.72 9.18
CA GLU A 49 5.40 -15.49 9.50
C GLU A 49 4.46 -14.30 9.71
N LEU A 50 3.22 -14.37 9.20
CA LEU A 50 2.22 -13.30 9.30
C LEU A 50 1.96 -12.88 10.75
N ARG A 51 1.89 -13.84 11.69
CA ARG A 51 1.66 -13.55 13.11
C ARG A 51 2.75 -12.65 13.68
N THR A 52 4.01 -12.87 13.31
CA THR A 52 5.15 -12.07 13.78
C THR A 52 5.05 -10.64 13.26
N LEU A 53 4.67 -10.46 11.99
CA LEU A 53 4.46 -9.12 11.42
C LEU A 53 3.33 -8.35 12.10
N LEU A 54 2.18 -9.00 12.30
CA LEU A 54 1.01 -8.36 12.92
C LEU A 54 1.29 -7.92 14.37
N LEU A 55 2.07 -8.70 15.11
CA LEU A 55 2.42 -8.36 16.49
C LEU A 55 3.41 -7.18 16.55
N ARG A 56 4.36 -7.07 15.61
CA ARG A 56 5.27 -5.93 15.53
C ARG A 56 4.53 -4.60 15.31
N GLN A 57 3.44 -4.63 14.55
CA GLN A 57 2.67 -3.43 14.17
C GLN A 57 1.83 -2.86 15.32
N LYS A 58 1.55 -3.64 16.37
CA LYS A 58 0.76 -3.20 17.54
C LYS A 58 1.54 -2.24 18.45
N ASP A 59 2.87 -2.27 18.36
CA ASP A 59 3.78 -1.55 19.26
C ASP A 59 4.42 -0.31 18.60
N ALA A 60 4.05 0.02 17.36
CA ALA A 60 4.51 1.16 16.56
C ALA A 60 3.41 2.21 16.40
#